data_AF-A0A9E3ZFS0-F1
#
_entry.id   AF-A0A9E3ZFS0-F1
#
_cell.length_a   1.000
_cell.length_b   1.000
_cell.length_c   1.000
_cell.angle_alpha   90.00
_cell.angle_beta   90.00
_cell.angle_gamma   90.00
#
_symmetry.space_group_name_H-M   'P 1'
#
loop_
_entity.id
_entity.type
_entity.pdbx_description
1 polymer ?
#
loop_
_entity_poly.entity_id
_entity_poly.type
_entity_poly.pdbx_seq_one_letter_code
_entity_poly.pdbx_strand_id
1 'polypeptide(L)'
;MLQALTTIESLLRAYGHTYEANLAGIAAKLYRADPAAACQSINSDEWWESSASVAAIDLAVSGGFTPQSRVDAQRLRQSLIEVFTTLLAYGEHNDAGEIIVSQFQKWTESHM
;
A
#
# COMPACT_ATOMS: atom_id res chain seq x y z
N MET A 1 -7.25 -2.41 -7.30
CA MET A 1 -6.69 -1.05 -7.41
C MET A 1 -7.52 0.06 -6.77
N LEU A 2 -8.63 0.56 -7.34
CA LEU A 2 -9.32 1.75 -6.78
C LEU A 2 -9.81 1.55 -5.33
N GLN A 3 -10.41 0.39 -5.04
CA GLN A 3 -10.84 0.04 -3.69
C GLN A 3 -9.65 -0.11 -2.73
N ALA A 4 -8.54 -0.69 -3.20
CA ALA A 4 -7.30 -0.83 -2.44
C ALA A 4 -6.72 0.55 -2.08
N LEU A 5 -6.59 1.45 -3.06
CA LEU A 5 -6.10 2.82 -2.85
C LEU A 5 -7.00 3.61 -1.88
N THR A 6 -8.31 3.47 -1.98
CA THR A 6 -9.26 4.10 -1.05
C THR A 6 -9.13 3.53 0.37
N THR A 7 -8.88 2.22 0.49
CA THR A 7 -8.65 1.56 1.77
C THR A 7 -7.34 2.01 2.40
N ILE A 8 -6.26 2.07 1.62
CA ILE A 8 -4.95 2.59 2.03
C ILE A 8 -5.11 4.03 2.54
N GLU A 9 -5.75 4.92 1.76
CA GLU A 9 -6.00 6.30 2.18
C GLU A 9 -6.71 6.36 3.54
N SER A 10 -7.84 5.65 3.67
CA SER A 10 -8.67 5.70 4.87
C SER A 10 -7.91 5.21 6.11
N LEU A 11 -7.20 4.09 5.98
CA LEU A 11 -6.40 3.53 7.06
C LEU A 11 -5.27 4.48 7.45
N LEU A 12 -4.45 4.92 6.50
CA LEU A 12 -3.33 5.83 6.79
C LEU A 12 -3.80 7.12 7.46
N ARG A 13 -4.92 7.68 6.99
CA ARG A 13 -5.52 8.89 7.58
C ARG A 13 -5.98 8.65 9.02
N ALA A 14 -6.55 7.49 9.33
CA ALA A 14 -6.99 7.14 10.68
C ALA A 14 -5.82 7.05 11.69
N TYR A 15 -4.64 6.69 11.22
CA TYR A 15 -3.42 6.57 12.05
C TYR A 15 -2.50 7.79 11.98
N GLY A 16 -2.93 8.89 11.33
CA GLY A 16 -2.20 10.16 11.29
C GLY A 16 -1.14 10.28 10.19
N HIS A 17 -0.99 9.27 9.33
CA HIS A 17 -0.08 9.25 8.16
C HIS A 17 -0.66 10.07 7.00
N THR A 18 -0.74 11.39 7.23
CA THR A 18 -1.50 12.32 6.37
C THR A 18 -0.88 12.46 4.99
N TYR A 19 0.44 12.43 4.90
CA TYR A 19 1.15 12.56 3.61
C TYR A 19 0.84 11.36 2.71
N GLU A 20 1.03 10.16 3.24
CA GLU A 20 0.87 8.89 2.55
C GLU A 20 -0.60 8.62 2.23
N ALA A 21 -1.52 9.02 3.13
CA ALA A 21 -2.95 9.02 2.83
C ALA A 21 -3.28 9.92 1.62
N ASN A 22 -2.65 11.10 1.52
CA ASN A 22 -2.86 11.98 0.38
C ASN A 22 -2.26 11.41 -0.91
N LEU A 23 -1.09 10.76 -0.85
CA LEU A 23 -0.52 10.03 -2.00
C LEU A 23 -1.52 8.98 -2.51
N ALA A 24 -2.09 8.17 -1.62
CA ALA A 24 -3.09 7.17 -2.00
C ALA A 24 -4.37 7.79 -2.58
N GLY A 25 -4.85 8.90 -2.02
CA GLY A 25 -6.01 9.63 -2.54
C GLY A 25 -5.77 10.27 -3.92
N ILE A 26 -4.57 10.81 -4.16
CA ILE A 26 -4.16 11.33 -5.47
C ILE A 26 -4.07 10.19 -6.49
N ALA A 27 -3.41 9.08 -6.12
CA ALA A 27 -3.32 7.89 -6.95
C ALA A 27 -4.69 7.32 -7.30
N ALA A 28 -5.65 7.29 -6.36
CA ALA A 28 -7.02 6.85 -6.62
C ALA A 28 -7.75 7.75 -7.64
N LYS A 29 -7.59 9.07 -7.52
CA LYS A 29 -8.14 10.04 -8.47
C LYS A 29 -7.51 9.88 -9.85
N LEU A 30 -6.19 9.77 -9.91
CA LEU A 30 -5.45 9.58 -11.14
C LEU A 30 -5.84 8.26 -11.80
N TYR A 31 -5.92 7.16 -11.06
CA TYR A 31 -6.30 5.85 -11.60
C TYR A 31 -7.71 5.84 -12.22
N ARG A 32 -8.63 6.65 -11.67
CA ARG A 32 -9.97 6.81 -12.26
C ARG A 32 -9.94 7.54 -13.62
N ALA A 33 -9.00 8.47 -13.79
CA ALA A 33 -8.88 9.26 -15.02
C ALA A 33 -7.98 8.57 -16.06
N ASP A 34 -6.83 8.07 -15.62
CA ASP A 34 -5.78 7.42 -16.41
C ASP A 34 -5.11 6.31 -15.56
N PRO A 35 -5.54 5.05 -15.71
CA PRO A 35 -4.97 3.92 -15.00
C PRO A 35 -3.47 3.70 -15.25
N ALA A 36 -2.99 3.93 -16.48
CA ALA A 36 -1.59 3.68 -16.83
C ALA A 36 -0.68 4.73 -16.20
N ALA A 37 -1.05 6.01 -16.28
CA ALA A 37 -0.31 7.08 -15.62
C ALA A 37 -0.32 6.93 -14.09
N ALA A 38 -1.42 6.43 -13.51
CA ALA A 38 -1.46 6.12 -12.09
C ALA A 38 -0.50 5.00 -11.71
N CYS A 39 -0.45 3.91 -12.50
CA CYS A 39 0.49 2.82 -12.26
C CYS A 39 1.95 3.33 -12.32
N GLN A 40 2.30 4.15 -13.30
CA GLN A 40 3.63 4.79 -13.38
C GLN A 40 3.93 5.68 -12.16
N SER A 41 2.96 6.48 -11.72
CA SER A 41 3.15 7.36 -10.55
C SER A 41 3.31 6.58 -9.24
N ILE A 42 2.58 5.48 -9.07
CA ILE A 42 2.68 4.58 -7.91
C ILE A 42 3.97 3.77 -7.97
N ASN A 43 4.53 3.53 -9.16
CA ASN A 43 5.82 2.85 -9.34
C ASN A 43 7.00 3.77 -8.98
N SER A 44 7.10 4.14 -7.70
CA SER A 44 8.10 5.09 -7.20
C SER A 44 8.59 4.76 -5.79
N ASP A 45 9.72 5.35 -5.41
CA ASP A 45 10.37 5.19 -4.10
C ASP A 45 9.45 5.57 -2.94
N GLU A 46 8.61 6.59 -3.12
CA GLU A 46 7.63 7.02 -2.12
C GLU A 46 6.63 5.91 -1.76
N TRP A 47 6.37 4.98 -2.68
CA TRP A 47 5.48 3.85 -2.46
C TRP A 47 6.23 2.61 -1.98
N TRP A 48 7.41 2.32 -2.54
CA TRP A 48 8.04 1.01 -2.38
C TRP A 48 9.45 1.06 -1.79
N GLU A 49 10.20 2.15 -1.93
CA GLU A 49 11.63 2.18 -1.62
C GLU A 49 12.01 3.36 -0.72
N SER A 50 11.82 3.21 0.60
CA SER A 50 12.27 4.15 1.64
C SER A 50 11.83 3.64 3.01
N SER A 51 12.51 4.05 4.08
CA SER A 51 12.02 3.83 5.46
C SER A 51 10.74 4.62 5.78
N ALA A 52 10.42 5.60 4.94
CA ALA A 52 9.21 6.41 4.99
C ALA A 52 8.27 6.14 3.80
N SER A 53 8.47 5.05 3.04
CA SER A 53 7.55 4.72 1.95
C SER A 53 6.19 4.27 2.48
N VAL A 54 5.15 4.37 1.64
CA VAL A 54 3.81 3.88 1.99
C VAL A 54 3.87 2.41 2.43
N ALA A 55 4.67 1.58 1.75
CA ALA A 55 4.80 0.17 2.06
C ALA A 55 5.61 -0.13 3.34
N ALA A 56 6.41 0.82 3.83
CA ALA A 56 7.15 0.68 5.09
C ALA A 56 6.28 0.91 6.34
N ILE A 57 5.09 1.50 6.18
CA ILE A 57 4.21 1.82 7.32
C ILE A 57 3.59 0.56 7.92
N ASP A 58 3.83 0.35 9.22
CA ASP A 58 3.15 -0.66 10.02
C ASP A 58 2.11 -0.02 10.96
N LEU A 59 0.83 -0.27 10.67
CA LEU A 59 -0.27 0.24 11.49
C LEU A 59 -0.37 -0.46 12.84
N ALA A 60 0.13 -1.69 12.97
CA ALA A 60 0.16 -2.37 14.26
C ALA A 60 1.07 -1.60 15.21
N VAL A 61 2.24 -1.16 14.74
CA VAL A 61 3.16 -0.30 15.49
C VAL A 61 2.52 1.05 15.78
N SER A 62 1.99 1.71 14.74
CA SER A 62 1.36 3.05 14.86
C SER A 62 0.19 3.06 15.86
N GLY A 63 -0.58 1.98 15.92
CA GLY A 63 -1.72 1.82 16.81
C GLY A 63 -1.43 1.13 18.13
N GLY A 64 -0.16 1.04 18.56
CA GLY A 64 0.22 0.48 19.87
C GLY A 64 -0.08 -1.02 20.03
N PHE A 65 -0.04 -1.77 18.94
CA PHE A 65 -0.29 -3.22 18.86
C PHE A 65 -1.64 -3.69 19.37
N THR A 66 -2.65 -2.82 19.39
CA THR A 66 -4.03 -3.18 19.74
C THR A 66 -4.58 -4.25 18.77
N PRO A 67 -5.59 -5.03 19.17
CA PRO A 67 -6.23 -5.99 18.27
C PRO A 67 -6.71 -5.34 16.97
N GLN A 68 -7.30 -4.14 17.04
CA GLN A 68 -7.77 -3.41 15.87
C GLN A 68 -6.61 -2.98 14.97
N SER A 69 -5.50 -2.47 15.52
CA SER A 69 -4.38 -2.01 14.69
C SER A 69 -3.66 -3.15 13.97
N ARG A 70 -3.68 -4.36 14.53
CA ARG A 70 -3.19 -5.57 13.86
C ARG A 70 -4.07 -5.96 12.67
N VAL A 71 -5.41 -5.89 12.84
CA VAL A 71 -6.36 -6.12 11.74
C VAL A 71 -6.18 -5.07 10.64
N ASP A 72 -6.03 -3.81 11.02
CA ASP A 72 -5.83 -2.72 10.06
C ASP A 72 -4.48 -2.84 9.34
N ALA A 73 -3.40 -3.26 10.02
CA ALA A 73 -2.12 -3.55 9.39
C ALA A 73 -2.23 -4.68 8.35
N GLN A 74 -2.97 -5.75 8.65
CA GLN A 74 -3.24 -6.82 7.69
C GLN A 74 -4.01 -6.29 6.47
N ARG A 75 -5.04 -5.45 6.69
CA ARG A 75 -5.82 -4.83 5.61
C ARG A 75 -4.97 -3.89 4.75
N LEU A 76 -4.06 -3.13 5.36
CA LEU A 76 -3.12 -2.27 4.63
C LEU A 76 -2.21 -3.12 3.74
N ARG A 77 -1.58 -4.17 4.29
CA ARG A 77 -0.71 -5.09 3.53
C ARG A 77 -1.47 -5.75 2.37
N GLN A 78 -2.68 -6.25 2.61
CA GLN A 78 -3.50 -6.85 1.56
C GLN A 78 -3.81 -5.85 0.43
N SER A 79 -4.12 -4.60 0.79
CA SER A 79 -4.36 -3.54 -0.19
C SER A 79 -3.10 -3.21 -1.00
N LEU A 80 -1.92 -3.19 -0.36
CA LEU A 80 -0.64 -2.98 -1.04
C LEU A 80 -0.30 -4.12 -2.02
N ILE A 81 -0.58 -5.38 -1.66
CA ILE A 81 -0.43 -6.54 -2.56
C ILE A 81 -1.32 -6.37 -3.81
N GLU A 82 -2.57 -5.93 -3.63
CA GLU A 82 -3.49 -5.68 -4.75
C GLU A 82 -3.02 -4.53 -5.65
N VAL A 83 -2.49 -3.46 -5.06
CA VAL A 83 -1.89 -2.34 -5.81
C VAL A 83 -0.73 -2.86 -6.65
N PHE A 84 0.22 -3.55 -6.02
CA PHE A 84 1.40 -4.08 -6.71
C PHE A 84 1.06 -5.07 -7.82
N THR A 85 0.13 -5.99 -7.56
CA THR A 85 -0.34 -6.95 -8.58
C THR A 85 -0.96 -6.22 -9.77
N THR A 86 -1.66 -5.11 -9.53
CA THR A 86 -2.19 -4.28 -10.61
C THR A 86 -1.07 -3.57 -11.37
N LEU A 87 -0.02 -3.06 -10.70
CA LEU A 87 1.15 -2.47 -11.37
C LEU A 87 1.76 -3.46 -12.38
N LEU A 88 2.02 -4.70 -11.93
CA LEU A 88 2.57 -5.75 -12.79
C LEU A 88 1.67 -6.05 -14.00
N ALA A 89 0.35 -6.05 -13.81
CA ALA A 89 -0.62 -6.26 -14.89
C ALA A 89 -0.61 -5.14 -15.95
N TYR A 90 -0.14 -3.94 -15.60
CA TYR A 90 0.09 -2.83 -16.52
C TYR A 90 1.50 -2.83 -17.13
N GLY A 91 2.33 -3.81 -16.82
CA GLY A 91 3.70 -3.94 -17.33
C GLY A 91 4.73 -3.13 -16.55
N GLU A 92 4.35 -2.54 -15.42
CA GLU A 92 5.28 -1.86 -14.52
C GLU A 92 6.13 -2.89 -13.77
N HIS A 93 7.42 -2.61 -13.61
CA HIS A 93 8.35 -3.44 -12.86
C HIS A 93 8.99 -2.63 -11.73
N ASN A 94 9.10 -3.23 -10.55
CA ASN A 94 9.67 -2.61 -9.35
C ASN A 94 10.25 -3.68 -8.41
N ASP A 95 11.58 -3.77 -8.36
CA ASP A 95 12.29 -4.76 -7.55
C ASP A 95 12.05 -4.59 -6.05
N ALA A 96 12.03 -3.34 -5.57
CA ALA A 96 11.79 -3.05 -4.14
C ALA A 96 10.39 -3.48 -3.71
N GLY A 97 9.38 -3.18 -4.53
CA GLY A 97 8.00 -3.59 -4.33
C GLY A 97 7.84 -5.10 -4.35
N GLU A 98 8.55 -5.81 -5.23
CA GLU A 98 8.52 -7.27 -5.30
C GLU A 98 9.05 -7.90 -4.01
N ILE A 99 10.17 -7.39 -3.48
CA ILE A 99 10.74 -7.84 -2.21
C ILE A 99 9.73 -7.65 -1.08
N ILE A 100 9.15 -6.46 -0.95
CA ILE A 100 8.21 -6.14 0.14
C ILE A 100 6.94 -6.98 0.05
N VAL A 101 6.34 -7.08 -1.14
CA VAL A 101 5.12 -7.86 -1.35
C VAL A 101 5.36 -9.34 -1.07
N SER A 102 6.52 -9.88 -1.44
CA SER A 102 6.88 -11.26 -1.09
C SER A 102 6.94 -11.48 0.43
N GLN A 103 7.39 -10.49 1.20
CA GLN A 103 7.39 -10.55 2.65
C GLN A 103 5.96 -10.52 3.21
N PHE A 104 5.09 -9.67 2.66
CA PHE A 104 3.68 -9.63 3.07
C PHE A 104 2.95 -10.95 2.81
N GLN A 105 3.17 -11.56 1.64
CA GLN A 105 2.55 -12.84 1.26
C GLN A 105 2.99 -13.98 2.20
N LYS A 106 4.29 -14.09 2.50
CA LYS A 106 4.81 -15.08 3.47
C LYS A 106 4.21 -14.93 4.86
N TRP A 107 3.99 -13.68 5.29
CA TRP A 107 3.36 -13.39 6.56
C TRP A 107 1.91 -13.86 6.61
N THR A 108 1.14 -13.65 5.54
CA THR A 108 -0.24 -14.15 5.43
C THR A 108 -0.29 -15.67 5.50
N GLU A 109 0.60 -16.37 4.80
CA GLU A 109 0.66 -17.84 4.81
C GLU A 109 1.05 -18.42 6.18
N SER A 110 1.92 -17.73 6.93
CA SER A 110 2.40 -18.20 8.24
C SER A 110 1.41 -17.95 9.39
N HIS A 111 0.39 -17.12 9.17
CA HIS A 111 -0.62 -16.76 10.18
C HIS A 111 -2.03 -17.29 9.84
N MET A 112 -2.14 -18.19 8.84
CA MET A 112 -3.31 -19.06 8.60
C MET A 112 -3.18 -20.37 9.40
#